data_AF-A0A8S2TU89-F1
#
_entry.id   AF-A0A8S2TU89-F1
#
_cell.length_a   1.000
_cell.length_b   1.000
_cell.length_c   1.000
_cell.angle_alpha   90.00
_cell.angle_beta   90.00
_cell.angle_gamma   90.00
#
_symmetry.space_group_name_H-M   'P 1'
#
loop_
_entity.id
_entity.type
_entity.pdbx_description
1 polymer ?
#
loop_
_entity_poly.entity_id
_entity_poly.type
_entity_poly.pdbx_seq_one_letter_code
_entity_poly.pdbx_strand_id
1 'polypeptide(L)'
;VAVNAHQWLDLPERWNRIKLVISEEDVRKAYQRSMNSMARLNKIGATLMHKYNAHAATDVTGSGILGHAQSLARFQKHDVTFVIHNLPIIAKMATVSKACGNMFGLLQGNSAETSGGLLIALPREQAACFCKEIQNQEGYQAWIIGVVEKGTRTAKIIDKPRIIEVPAKDTEVVKVTRTC
;
A
#
# COMPACT_ATOMS: atom_id res chain seq x y z
N VAL A 1 -5.04 7.72 5.64
CA VAL A 1 -6.51 7.91 5.43
C VAL A 1 -7.36 7.12 6.42
N ALA A 2 -7.22 5.80 6.52
CA ALA A 2 -8.08 4.96 7.38
C ALA A 2 -8.06 5.35 8.87
N VAL A 3 -6.88 5.63 9.44
CA VAL A 3 -6.76 6.07 10.85
C VAL A 3 -7.50 7.39 11.09
N ASN A 4 -7.37 8.35 10.18
CA ASN A 4 -8.11 9.61 10.26
C ASN A 4 -9.62 9.38 10.16
N ALA A 5 -10.08 8.53 9.22
CA ALA A 5 -11.50 8.21 9.09
C ALA A 5 -12.06 7.56 10.37
N HIS A 6 -11.28 6.69 11.03
CA HIS A 6 -11.66 6.12 12.32
C HIS A 6 -11.73 7.16 13.43
N GLN A 7 -10.73 8.03 13.55
CA GLN A 7 -10.74 9.14 14.51
C GLN A 7 -11.93 10.09 14.30
N TRP A 8 -12.41 10.23 13.06
CA TRP A 8 -13.53 11.10 12.77
C TRP A 8 -14.87 10.54 13.21
N LEU A 9 -15.00 9.23 13.51
CA LEU A 9 -16.21 8.67 14.09
C LEU A 9 -16.59 9.39 15.40
N ASP A 10 -15.60 9.82 16.17
CA ASP A 10 -15.78 10.56 17.42
C ASP A 10 -15.87 12.09 17.23
N LEU A 11 -15.77 12.58 15.99
CA LEU A 11 -15.79 14.01 15.63
C LEU A 11 -16.91 14.31 14.62
N PRO A 12 -18.12 14.68 15.09
CA PRO A 12 -19.32 14.81 14.24
C PRO A 12 -19.12 15.71 13.00
N GLU A 13 -18.42 16.84 13.16
CA GLU A 13 -18.15 17.77 12.05
C GLU A 13 -17.32 17.14 10.93
N ARG A 14 -16.36 16.28 11.28
CA ARG A 14 -15.51 15.59 10.32
C ARG A 14 -16.19 14.34 9.77
N TRP A 15 -16.91 13.60 10.61
CA TRP A 15 -17.72 12.46 10.17
C TRP A 15 -18.74 12.85 9.10
N ASN A 16 -19.41 14.00 9.29
CA ASN A 16 -20.39 14.52 8.35
C ASN A 16 -19.84 14.71 6.91
N ARG A 17 -18.53 14.86 6.74
CA ARG A 17 -17.88 14.99 5.43
C ARG A 17 -17.80 13.66 4.66
N ILE A 18 -17.77 12.54 5.38
CA ILE A 18 -17.53 11.21 4.79
C ILE A 18 -18.65 10.21 5.04
N LYS A 19 -19.62 10.50 5.92
CA LYS A 19 -20.74 9.61 6.27
C LYS A 19 -21.60 9.19 5.07
N LEU A 20 -21.60 9.98 4.00
CA LEU A 20 -22.36 9.66 2.77
C LEU A 20 -21.60 8.71 1.84
N VAL A 21 -20.28 8.54 2.03
CA VAL A 21 -19.44 7.74 1.12
C VAL A 21 -18.92 6.44 1.74
N ILE A 22 -18.98 6.30 3.07
CA ILE A 22 -18.51 5.11 3.78
C ILE A 22 -19.33 4.86 5.05
N SER A 23 -19.61 3.59 5.36
CA SER A 23 -20.26 3.19 6.61
C SER A 23 -19.28 3.15 7.77
N GLU A 24 -19.77 3.23 9.01
CA GLU A 24 -18.90 3.07 10.18
C GLU A 24 -18.24 1.69 10.23
N GLU A 25 -18.94 0.65 9.77
CA GLU A 25 -18.42 -0.72 9.71
C GLU A 25 -17.21 -0.81 8.77
N ASP A 26 -17.32 -0.23 7.57
CA ASP A 26 -16.23 -0.19 6.59
C ASP A 26 -15.03 0.61 7.12
N VAL A 27 -15.28 1.69 7.87
CA VAL A 27 -14.22 2.46 8.55
C VAL A 27 -13.49 1.60 9.58
N ARG A 28 -14.22 0.88 10.44
CA ARG A 28 -13.64 -0.01 11.45
C ARG A 28 -12.83 -1.15 10.79
N LYS A 29 -13.33 -1.75 9.72
CA LYS A 29 -12.61 -2.76 8.92
C LYS A 29 -11.32 -2.21 8.30
N ALA A 30 -11.39 -1.03 7.68
CA ALA A 30 -10.24 -0.36 7.09
C ALA A 30 -9.18 0.02 8.15
N TYR A 31 -9.63 0.44 9.33
CA TYR A 31 -8.76 0.73 10.47
C TYR A 31 -8.05 -0.52 10.96
N GLN A 32 -8.77 -1.61 11.23
CA GLN A 32 -8.17 -2.89 11.64
C GLN A 32 -7.16 -3.40 10.61
N ARG A 33 -7.49 -3.34 9.31
CA ARG A 33 -6.57 -3.71 8.25
C ARG A 33 -5.31 -2.85 8.25
N SER A 34 -5.46 -1.53 8.47
CA SER A 34 -4.34 -0.61 8.58
C SER A 34 -3.46 -0.96 9.77
N MET A 35 -4.04 -1.17 10.95
CA MET A 35 -3.32 -1.57 12.16
C MET A 35 -2.54 -2.88 11.95
N ASN A 36 -3.17 -3.90 11.38
CA ASN A 36 -2.53 -5.18 11.06
C ASN A 36 -1.38 -5.02 10.05
N SER A 37 -1.53 -4.12 9.07
CA SER A 37 -0.47 -3.82 8.10
C SER A 37 0.70 -3.09 8.75
N MET A 38 0.43 -2.07 9.56
CA MET A 38 1.46 -1.24 10.21
C MET A 38 2.24 -2.01 11.28
N ALA A 39 1.59 -2.96 11.96
CA ALA A 39 2.23 -3.81 12.96
C ALA A 39 3.06 -4.96 12.36
N ARG A 40 2.90 -5.23 11.05
CA ARG A 40 3.63 -6.32 10.38
C ARG A 40 5.07 -5.91 10.09
N LEU A 41 6.00 -6.82 10.38
CA LEU A 41 7.42 -6.65 10.06
C LEU A 41 7.68 -6.94 8.58
N ASN A 42 8.50 -6.11 7.94
CA ASN A 42 9.02 -6.35 6.60
C ASN A 42 10.13 -7.43 6.54
N LYS A 43 10.27 -8.26 7.59
CA LYS A 43 11.39 -9.21 7.77
C LYS A 43 11.44 -10.26 6.66
N ILE A 44 10.32 -10.93 6.37
CA ILE A 44 10.27 -11.98 5.33
C ILE A 44 10.49 -11.35 3.95
N GLY A 45 9.85 -10.22 3.68
CA GLY A 45 10.09 -9.44 2.46
C GLY A 45 11.58 -9.16 2.27
N ALA A 46 12.28 -8.71 3.32
CA ALA A 46 13.71 -8.44 3.28
C ALA A 46 14.57 -9.69 3.06
N THR A 47 14.23 -10.83 3.67
CA THR A 47 14.91 -12.10 3.40
C THR A 47 14.73 -12.54 1.94
N LEU A 48 13.52 -12.41 1.40
CA LEU A 48 13.21 -12.78 0.01
C LEU A 48 13.90 -11.87 -1.01
N MET A 49 14.25 -10.61 -0.66
CA MET A 49 14.99 -9.72 -1.55
C MET A 49 16.32 -10.34 -2.00
N HIS A 50 17.03 -11.03 -1.10
CA HIS A 50 18.27 -11.72 -1.43
C HIS A 50 18.03 -12.91 -2.36
N LYS A 51 16.99 -13.71 -2.08
CA LYS A 51 16.64 -14.90 -2.87
C LYS A 51 16.29 -14.55 -4.33
N TYR A 52 15.57 -13.44 -4.52
CA TYR A 52 15.07 -13.01 -5.82
C TYR A 52 15.91 -11.91 -6.49
N ASN A 53 17.12 -11.68 -5.97
CA ASN A 53 18.11 -10.76 -6.53
C ASN A 53 17.57 -9.32 -6.70
N ALA A 54 17.00 -8.75 -5.64
CA ALA A 54 16.56 -7.36 -5.63
C ALA A 54 17.71 -6.40 -5.90
N HIS A 55 17.48 -5.42 -6.77
CA HIS A 55 18.46 -4.41 -7.15
C HIS A 55 18.48 -3.22 -6.20
N ALA A 56 17.31 -2.85 -5.66
CA ALA A 56 17.16 -1.71 -4.76
C ALA A 56 15.86 -1.85 -3.96
N ALA A 57 15.80 -1.26 -2.77
CA ALA A 57 14.57 -1.17 -1.99
C ALA A 57 14.54 0.07 -1.09
N THR A 58 13.34 0.53 -0.74
CA THR A 58 13.06 1.49 0.32
C THR A 58 11.79 1.05 1.05
N ASP A 59 11.66 1.36 2.34
CA ASP A 59 10.37 1.35 3.01
C ASP A 59 9.55 2.60 2.63
N VAL A 60 8.22 2.49 2.70
CA VAL A 60 7.30 3.60 2.46
C VAL A 60 6.70 4.08 3.79
N THR A 61 6.93 5.34 4.14
CA THR A 61 6.45 5.92 5.40
C THR A 61 5.91 7.35 5.18
N GLY A 62 6.37 8.34 5.97
CA GLY A 62 5.68 9.62 6.16
C GLY A 62 5.62 10.50 4.91
N SER A 63 6.51 10.30 3.94
CA SER A 63 6.55 11.06 2.68
C SER A 63 5.65 10.49 1.59
N GLY A 64 4.96 9.37 1.87
CA GLY A 64 4.14 8.66 0.91
C GLY A 64 4.93 7.93 -0.18
N ILE A 65 4.25 7.07 -0.93
CA ILE A 65 4.88 6.21 -1.93
C ILE A 65 5.67 6.97 -2.99
N LEU A 66 5.19 8.14 -3.44
CA LEU A 66 5.88 8.93 -4.46
C LEU A 66 7.17 9.55 -3.90
N GLY A 67 7.13 10.11 -2.69
CA GLY A 67 8.31 10.72 -2.06
C GLY A 67 9.42 9.69 -1.79
N HIS A 68 9.05 8.49 -1.33
CA HIS A 68 10.01 7.39 -1.15
C HIS A 68 10.53 6.85 -2.48
N ALA A 69 9.69 6.71 -3.50
CA ALA A 69 10.13 6.31 -4.84
C ALA A 69 11.09 7.33 -5.47
N GLN A 70 10.83 8.64 -5.30
CA GLN A 70 11.72 9.70 -5.76
C GLN A 70 13.08 9.64 -5.06
N SER A 71 13.08 9.41 -3.76
CA SER A 71 14.31 9.23 -2.98
C SER A 71 15.09 8.01 -3.47
N LEU A 72 14.42 6.87 -3.65
CA LEU A 72 15.05 5.65 -4.17
C LEU A 72 15.66 5.87 -5.56
N ALA A 73 14.94 6.55 -6.45
CA ALA A 73 15.39 6.88 -7.80
C ALA A 73 16.64 7.77 -7.80
N ARG A 74 16.68 8.78 -6.93
CA ARG A 74 17.78 9.75 -6.82
C ARG A 74 19.11 9.08 -6.44
N PHE A 75 19.07 8.03 -5.62
CA PHE A 75 20.26 7.30 -5.17
C PHE A 75 20.71 6.20 -6.13
N GLN A 76 20.06 6.02 -7.28
CA GLN A 76 20.48 5.02 -8.26
C GLN A 76 21.78 5.44 -8.96
N LYS A 77 22.64 4.45 -9.24
CA LYS A 77 23.87 4.64 -10.03
C LYS A 77 23.56 4.90 -11.51
N HIS A 78 22.50 4.26 -12.01
CA HIS A 78 22.07 4.37 -13.40
C HIS A 78 20.99 5.44 -13.55
N ASP A 79 20.91 5.99 -14.75
CA ASP A 79 19.92 6.99 -15.13
C ASP A 79 18.58 6.30 -15.43
N VAL A 80 17.82 6.09 -14.36
CA VAL A 80 16.53 5.37 -14.38
C VAL A 80 15.37 6.24 -13.89
N THR A 81 14.14 5.85 -14.22
CA THR A 81 12.94 6.49 -13.70
C THR A 81 11.92 5.44 -13.30
N PHE A 82 11.36 5.58 -12.10
CA PHE A 82 10.35 4.69 -11.57
C PHE A 82 8.97 5.18 -12.01
N VAL A 83 8.20 4.33 -12.68
CA VAL A 83 6.86 4.66 -13.19
C VAL A 83 5.83 3.76 -12.51
N ILE A 84 5.04 4.35 -11.63
CA ILE A 84 3.99 3.66 -10.87
C ILE A 84 2.69 3.72 -11.67
N HIS A 85 2.15 2.54 -11.97
CA HIS A 85 0.95 2.32 -12.77
C HIS A 85 -0.26 1.93 -11.90
N ASN A 86 -0.02 1.18 -10.83
CA ASN A 86 -1.06 0.63 -9.97
C ASN A 86 -0.84 1.09 -8.53
N LEU A 87 -1.91 1.41 -7.81
CA LEU A 87 -1.87 1.75 -6.39
C LEU A 87 -2.74 0.76 -5.59
N PRO A 88 -2.14 -0.17 -4.82
CA PRO A 88 -2.87 -0.99 -3.86
C PRO A 88 -3.30 -0.11 -2.68
N ILE A 89 -4.60 0.12 -2.55
CA ILE A 89 -5.19 0.99 -1.54
C ILE A 89 -6.20 0.19 -0.74
N ILE A 90 -6.19 0.34 0.59
CA ILE A 90 -7.20 -0.28 1.47
C ILE A 90 -8.60 0.11 0.97
N ALA A 91 -9.48 -0.88 0.82
CA ALA A 91 -10.79 -0.71 0.21
C ALA A 91 -11.56 0.50 0.78
N LYS A 92 -12.30 1.20 -0.09
CA LYS A 92 -13.03 2.45 0.21
C LYS A 92 -12.16 3.67 0.56
N MET A 93 -10.88 3.53 0.90
CA MET A 93 -10.04 4.68 1.28
C MET A 93 -9.73 5.61 0.11
N ALA A 94 -9.71 5.10 -1.12
CA ALA A 94 -9.64 5.93 -2.32
C ALA A 94 -10.87 6.84 -2.44
N THR A 95 -12.07 6.31 -2.18
CA THR A 95 -13.33 7.07 -2.20
C THR A 95 -13.38 8.10 -1.07
N VAL A 96 -13.00 7.71 0.14
CA VAL A 96 -12.89 8.63 1.28
C VAL A 96 -11.90 9.76 0.97
N SER A 97 -10.74 9.43 0.40
CA SER A 97 -9.76 10.46 0.01
C SER A 97 -10.34 11.42 -1.03
N LYS A 98 -11.07 10.93 -2.04
CA LYS A 98 -11.72 11.78 -3.05
C LYS A 98 -12.79 12.69 -2.43
N ALA A 99 -13.59 12.16 -1.50
CA ALA A 99 -14.61 12.95 -0.80
C ALA A 99 -14.01 14.10 0.02
N CYS A 100 -12.77 13.94 0.50
CA CYS A 100 -12.01 14.99 1.19
C CYS A 100 -11.15 15.86 0.24
N GLY A 101 -11.33 15.75 -1.08
CA GLY A 101 -10.53 16.48 -2.07
C GLY A 101 -9.03 16.14 -1.97
N ASN A 102 -8.19 17.18 -1.95
CA ASN A 102 -6.73 17.01 -1.90
C ASN A 102 -6.15 16.89 -0.50
N MET A 103 -7.00 16.78 0.54
CA MET A 103 -6.54 16.84 1.94
C MET A 103 -5.51 15.76 2.31
N PHE A 104 -5.62 14.55 1.73
CA PHE A 104 -4.68 13.47 2.00
C PHE A 104 -3.61 13.27 0.92
N GLY A 105 -3.84 13.72 -0.32
CA GLY A 105 -2.90 13.45 -1.42
C GLY A 105 -2.70 11.97 -1.77
N LEU A 106 -3.67 11.08 -1.44
CA LEU A 106 -3.50 9.62 -1.56
C LEU A 106 -3.30 9.16 -3.00
N LEU A 107 -4.09 9.68 -3.94
CA LEU A 107 -4.01 9.28 -5.35
C LEU A 107 -2.79 9.89 -6.05
N GLN A 108 -2.26 10.98 -5.50
CA GLN A 108 -1.02 11.62 -5.95
C GLN A 108 0.23 10.96 -5.34
N GLY A 109 0.05 9.99 -4.44
CA GLY A 109 1.15 9.28 -3.77
C GLY A 109 1.86 10.06 -2.67
N ASN A 110 1.28 11.17 -2.22
CA ASN A 110 1.84 12.05 -1.19
C ASN A 110 1.18 11.87 0.19
N SER A 111 0.23 10.93 0.32
CA SER A 111 -0.35 10.61 1.62
C SER A 111 0.70 9.98 2.50
N ALA A 112 0.88 10.53 3.69
CA ALA A 112 1.73 9.94 4.71
C ALA A 112 1.28 8.52 5.05
N GLU A 113 2.26 7.62 5.10
CA GLU A 113 2.13 6.24 5.59
C GLU A 113 2.95 6.09 6.87
N THR A 114 2.64 5.06 7.66
CA THR A 114 3.35 4.76 8.91
C THR A 114 3.66 3.27 8.89
N SER A 115 4.93 2.88 9.07
CA SER A 115 5.35 1.47 8.96
C SER A 115 4.78 0.77 7.73
N GLY A 116 4.89 1.41 6.55
CA GLY A 116 4.39 0.84 5.31
C GLY A 116 5.23 -0.33 4.80
N GLY A 117 4.87 -0.82 3.62
CA GLY A 117 5.58 -1.92 2.97
C GLY A 117 6.93 -1.53 2.38
N LEU A 118 7.63 -2.53 1.86
CA LEU A 118 8.83 -2.32 1.04
C LEU A 118 8.43 -2.02 -0.42
N LEU A 119 9.02 -0.97 -0.98
CA LEU A 119 9.10 -0.73 -2.42
C LEU A 119 10.40 -1.33 -2.94
N ILE A 120 10.32 -2.36 -3.78
CA ILE A 120 11.46 -3.16 -4.21
C ILE A 120 11.58 -3.14 -5.75
N ALA A 121 12.79 -2.89 -6.26
CA ALA A 121 13.14 -3.09 -7.66
C ALA A 121 13.70 -4.50 -7.87
N LEU A 122 12.96 -5.34 -8.61
CA LEU A 122 13.31 -6.73 -8.90
C LEU A 122 13.50 -6.96 -10.42
N PRO A 123 14.27 -7.98 -10.81
CA PRO A 123 14.23 -8.49 -12.19
C PRO A 123 12.80 -8.90 -12.58
N ARG A 124 12.42 -8.63 -13.83
CA ARG A 124 11.03 -8.77 -14.32
C ARG A 124 10.52 -10.20 -14.15
N GLU A 125 11.36 -11.16 -14.46
CA GLU A 125 11.13 -12.60 -14.37
C GLU A 125 10.98 -13.11 -12.94
N GLN A 126 11.55 -12.40 -11.95
CA GLN A 126 11.50 -12.78 -10.54
C GLN A 126 10.31 -12.17 -9.78
N ALA A 127 9.78 -11.04 -10.26
CA ALA A 127 8.74 -10.28 -9.55
C ALA A 127 7.48 -11.11 -9.24
N ALA A 128 7.03 -11.94 -10.18
CA ALA A 128 5.85 -12.79 -9.99
C ALA A 128 6.09 -13.88 -8.94
N CYS A 129 7.26 -14.54 -8.99
CA CYS A 129 7.64 -15.57 -8.02
C CYS A 129 7.79 -15.00 -6.61
N PHE A 130 8.43 -13.82 -6.48
CA PHE A 130 8.52 -13.09 -5.21
C PHE A 130 7.12 -12.83 -4.62
N CYS A 131 6.18 -12.30 -5.41
CA CYS A 131 4.83 -12.00 -4.96
C CYS A 131 4.05 -13.26 -4.53
N LYS A 132 4.27 -14.39 -5.21
CA LYS A 132 3.64 -15.67 -4.84
C LYS A 132 4.23 -16.23 -3.55
N GLU A 133 5.55 -16.17 -3.38
CA GLU A 133 6.20 -16.72 -2.18
C GLU A 133 5.90 -15.92 -0.92
N ILE A 134 5.89 -14.58 -0.98
CA ILE A 134 5.52 -13.76 0.18
C ILE A 134 4.07 -14.00 0.60
N GLN A 135 3.17 -14.22 -0.36
CA GLN A 135 1.78 -14.59 -0.08
C GLN A 135 1.69 -15.97 0.58
N ASN A 136 2.48 -16.94 0.13
CA ASN A 136 2.47 -18.28 0.70
C ASN A 136 3.04 -18.32 2.12
N GLN A 137 4.10 -17.56 2.40
CA GLN A 137 4.76 -17.57 3.71
C GLN A 137 4.02 -16.71 4.75
N GLU A 138 3.50 -15.55 4.37
CA GLU A 138 2.90 -14.61 5.33
C GLU A 138 1.37 -14.52 5.21
N GLY A 139 0.77 -15.11 4.17
CA GLY A 139 -0.64 -14.96 3.88
C GLY A 139 -1.02 -13.54 3.43
N TYR A 140 -0.04 -12.70 3.09
CA TYR A 140 -0.25 -11.33 2.60
C TYR A 140 0.30 -11.18 1.18
N GLN A 141 -0.56 -10.71 0.29
CA GLN A 141 -0.20 -10.45 -1.09
C GLN A 141 0.78 -9.26 -1.19
N ALA A 142 1.71 -9.34 -2.15
CA ALA A 142 2.46 -8.19 -2.65
C ALA A 142 2.00 -7.86 -4.08
N TRP A 143 2.24 -6.63 -4.52
CA TRP A 143 1.73 -6.12 -5.79
C TRP A 143 2.85 -5.60 -6.66
N ILE A 144 2.80 -5.95 -7.95
CA ILE A 144 3.61 -5.31 -8.97
C ILE A 144 2.91 -4.00 -9.34
N ILE A 145 3.48 -2.89 -8.88
CA ILE A 145 2.86 -1.57 -8.99
C ILE A 145 3.33 -0.75 -10.19
N GLY A 146 4.41 -1.14 -10.85
CA GLY A 146 5.03 -0.32 -11.89
C GLY A 146 6.27 -0.94 -12.50
N VAL A 147 7.03 -0.11 -13.20
CA VAL A 147 8.27 -0.49 -13.90
C VAL A 147 9.36 0.55 -13.67
N VAL A 148 10.60 0.15 -13.95
CA VAL A 148 11.76 1.05 -13.98
C VAL A 148 12.22 1.17 -15.43
N GLU A 149 12.32 2.40 -15.93
CA GLU A 149 12.70 2.72 -17.30
C GLU A 149 13.99 3.54 -17.31
N LYS A 150 14.62 3.73 -18.48
CA LYS A 150 15.71 4.70 -18.63
C LYS A 150 15.16 6.11 -18.43
N GLY A 151 15.82 6.94 -17.64
CA GLY A 151 15.34 8.28 -17.34
C GLY A 151 16.28 9.08 -16.45
N THR A 152 15.78 10.09 -15.74
CA THR A 152 16.62 11.14 -15.10
C THR A 152 16.71 11.01 -13.57
N ARG A 153 16.72 9.78 -13.04
CA ARG A 153 16.72 9.49 -11.58
C ARG A 153 15.53 10.11 -10.84
N THR A 154 14.35 9.98 -11.44
CA THR A 154 13.09 10.49 -10.88
C THR A 154 12.08 9.36 -10.66
N ALA A 155 10.96 9.67 -10.00
CA ALA A 155 9.81 8.79 -9.94
C ALA A 155 8.54 9.56 -10.25
N LYS A 156 7.59 8.90 -10.91
CA LYS A 156 6.28 9.45 -11.25
C LYS A 156 5.18 8.40 -11.11
N ILE A 157 3.99 8.86 -10.77
CA ILE A 157 2.75 8.09 -10.92
C ILE A 157 2.10 8.56 -12.22
N ILE A 158 1.57 7.65 -13.01
CA ILE A 158 0.84 8.00 -14.25
C ILE A 158 -0.41 8.84 -13.92
N ASP A 159 -0.90 9.65 -14.86
CA ASP A 159 -2.03 10.57 -14.62
C ASP A 159 -3.31 9.88 -14.11
N LYS A 160 -3.54 8.63 -14.53
CA LYS A 160 -4.69 7.81 -14.14
C LYS A 160 -4.20 6.45 -13.65
N PRO A 161 -3.69 6.34 -12.40
CA PRO A 161 -3.21 5.08 -11.89
C PRO A 161 -4.39 4.12 -11.67
N ARG A 162 -4.18 2.84 -11.94
CA ARG A 162 -5.18 1.81 -11.64
C ARG A 162 -5.21 1.59 -10.13
N ILE A 163 -6.37 1.82 -9.53
CA ILE A 163 -6.56 1.53 -8.10
C ILE A 163 -6.89 0.06 -7.93
N ILE A 164 -6.10 -0.62 -7.10
CA ILE A 164 -6.37 -1.99 -6.66
C ILE A 164 -6.95 -1.87 -5.26
N GLU A 165 -8.25 -2.12 -5.12
CA GLU A 165 -8.88 -2.13 -3.80
C GLU A 165 -8.45 -3.38 -3.03
N VAL A 166 -7.83 -3.16 -1.87
CA VAL A 166 -7.37 -4.22 -0.97
C VAL A 166 -8.38 -4.35 0.17
N PRO A 167 -9.23 -5.39 0.15
CA PRO A 167 -10.23 -5.58 1.20
C PRO A 167 -9.57 -5.87 2.55
N ALA A 168 -10.29 -5.61 3.64
CA ALA A 168 -9.95 -6.21 4.92
C ALA A 168 -10.03 -7.73 4.77
N LYS A 169 -9.12 -8.48 5.41
CA LYS A 169 -9.35 -9.93 5.53
C LYS A 169 -10.61 -10.07 6.37
N ASP A 170 -11.65 -10.71 5.84
CA ASP A 170 -12.74 -11.17 6.70
C ASP A 170 -12.09 -12.05 7.76
N THR A 171 -12.30 -11.71 9.02
CA THR A 171 -12.04 -12.62 10.12
C THR A 171 -13.03 -13.77 9.89
N GLU A 172 -12.64 -14.83 9.18
CA GLU A 172 -13.40 -16.09 9.23
C GLU A 172 -13.36 -16.53 10.69
N VAL A 173 -14.46 -16.25 11.39
CA VAL A 173 -14.76 -16.69 12.73
C VAL A 173 -14.93 -18.21 12.68
N VAL A 174 -14.03 -18.92 13.37
CA VAL A 174 -14.13 -20.29 13.90
C VAL A 174 -14.80 -21.34 12.99
N LYS A 175 -13.97 -22.18 12.33
CA LYS A 175 -14.43 -23.48 11.81
C LYS A 175 -14.49 -24.47 12.98
N VAL A 176 -15.66 -24.63 13.60
CA VAL A 176 -15.93 -25.75 14.54
C VAL A 176 -16.42 -26.94 13.73
N THR A 177 -15.66 -28.04 13.72
CA THR A 177 -16.14 -29.34 13.24
C THR A 177 -16.63 -30.16 14.43
N ARG A 178 -17.88 -30.62 14.36
CA ARG A 178 -18.43 -31.63 15.28
C ARG A 178 -17.81 -32.98 14.94
N THR A 179 -17.29 -33.68 15.94
CA THR A 179 -16.93 -35.10 15.81
C THR A 179 -18.19 -35.96 15.90
N CYS A 180 -18.26 -37.01 15.08
CA CYS A 180 -19.12 -38.17 15.29
C CYS A 180 -18.49 -39.08 16.35
#